data_AF-A0A4V3APY5-F1
#
_entry.id   AF-A0A4V3APY5-F1
#
_cell.length_a   1.000
_cell.length_b   1.000
_cell.length_c   1.000
_cell.angle_alpha   90.00
_cell.angle_beta   90.00
_cell.angle_gamma   90.00
#
_symmetry.space_group_name_H-M   'P 1'
#
loop_
_entity.id
_entity.type
_entity.pdbx_description
1 polymer ?
#
loop_
_entity_poly.entity_id
_entity_poly.type
_entity_poly.pdbx_seq_one_letter_code
_entity_poly.pdbx_strand_id
1 'polypeptide(L)'
;MFFRQSDKGVPSAGRASLALLCTLAPSAASAHVKWFEAYEVSAKPVPITTTLGLPYFWLALLLVLGFFLVATLLEQRRPGQLVLEGLDTATSPLRRHADPFLLSVMAAFFVALFAVGGTYLTPDLKTKSELVPWAQIVIALLIPMRRTRPLAALAIVVLWLFTLGAYDLFHLFDYLALGLGLAGYLLLSGMPDGKWHDRRFAVLRWGIALALTWSSMEKFMYPQWFMPLLEEKPFLAFGIPFGPYTTMAGVADFTLGFGLLWTPLVRRLSAFALFALMFAAVYPFGRVDLIGHATILASLLVVLADPLRNSALEISPQGRSATLYVPAGLAAGLAVTMVSYAGLHNIIYERASGQIAALLRPESSVVNTNTGAAPGAFWRGNEHYHGDAEANRAPGAGAAAAMMAQMHAMHEAANRVNVTGDVNRDFVALMVPHHQAAIDMARTYLESGNDPELRQLAEHIVSEQQAELTQMEALARAHSSNVSMSH
;
A
#
# COMPACT_ATOMS: atom_id res chain seq x y z
N MET A 1 -29.60 8.92 -73.84
CA MET A 1 -28.84 9.44 -75.01
C MET A 1 -27.97 10.58 -74.48
N PHE A 2 -26.64 10.59 -74.57
CA PHE A 2 -25.67 9.64 -75.18
C PHE A 2 -24.46 9.44 -74.23
N PHE A 3 -23.83 8.27 -74.29
CA PHE A 3 -22.47 7.84 -73.88
C PHE A 3 -21.60 8.77 -72.99
N ARG A 4 -21.03 8.35 -71.85
CA ARG A 4 -20.33 7.09 -71.45
C ARG A 4 -19.04 6.82 -72.25
N GLN A 5 -17.89 7.08 -71.64
CA GLN A 5 -16.59 6.52 -72.05
C GLN A 5 -16.08 5.61 -70.90
N SER A 6 -15.44 4.50 -71.25
CA SER A 6 -15.25 3.35 -70.37
C SER A 6 -13.81 3.15 -69.88
N ASP A 7 -13.70 2.71 -68.63
CA ASP A 7 -12.79 1.71 -68.06
C ASP A 7 -11.42 1.43 -68.71
N LYS A 8 -10.39 1.47 -67.84
CA LYS A 8 -9.44 0.35 -67.71
C LYS A 8 -9.10 0.08 -66.24
N GLY A 9 -9.26 -1.17 -65.79
CA GLY A 9 -8.36 -1.78 -64.79
C GLY A 9 -8.78 -1.80 -63.31
N VAL A 10 -9.74 -2.64 -62.96
CA VAL A 10 -10.06 -3.16 -61.60
C VAL A 10 -9.07 -4.33 -61.30
N PRO A 11 -8.57 -4.60 -60.06
CA PRO A 11 -9.43 -4.97 -58.93
C PRO A 11 -9.07 -4.50 -57.51
N SER A 12 -10.08 -4.64 -56.65
CA SER A 12 -10.10 -4.35 -55.22
C SER A 12 -9.51 -5.48 -54.36
N ALA A 13 -8.58 -5.12 -53.48
CA ALA A 13 -8.33 -5.75 -52.19
C ALA A 13 -7.82 -4.62 -51.27
N GLY A 14 -8.11 -4.53 -49.99
CA GLY A 14 -8.77 -5.41 -49.04
C GLY A 14 -8.48 -4.83 -47.65
N ARG A 15 -9.37 -5.00 -46.67
CA ARG A 15 -9.11 -4.53 -45.31
C ARG A 15 -7.88 -5.26 -44.74
N ALA A 16 -6.81 -4.54 -44.45
CA ALA A 16 -5.64 -5.08 -43.76
C ALA A 16 -5.26 -4.19 -42.57
N SER A 17 -5.91 -4.46 -41.43
CA SER A 17 -5.37 -4.09 -40.13
C SER A 17 -4.10 -4.90 -39.88
N LEU A 18 -2.97 -4.25 -39.61
CA LEU A 18 -1.80 -4.85 -38.96
C LEU A 18 -1.15 -3.70 -38.16
N ALA A 19 -1.45 -3.56 -36.88
CA ALA A 19 -0.71 -4.22 -35.80
C ALA A 19 0.79 -3.85 -35.82
N LEU A 20 1.10 -2.62 -35.41
CA LEU A 20 2.48 -2.24 -35.06
C LEU A 20 2.83 -2.84 -33.69
N LEU A 21 3.09 -4.15 -33.70
CA LEU A 21 3.65 -4.91 -32.58
C LEU A 21 5.10 -4.47 -32.37
N CYS A 22 5.32 -3.39 -31.63
CA CYS A 22 6.63 -3.06 -31.10
C CYS A 22 6.99 -4.09 -30.03
N THR A 23 7.71 -5.13 -30.46
CA THR A 23 8.22 -6.23 -29.65
C THR A 23 9.28 -5.73 -28.66
N LEU A 24 8.82 -5.19 -27.52
CA LEU A 24 9.65 -5.12 -26.32
C LEU A 24 9.75 -6.54 -25.77
N ALA A 25 10.91 -7.17 -25.94
CA ALA A 25 11.21 -8.46 -25.34
C ALA A 25 10.87 -8.42 -23.84
N PRO A 26 10.20 -9.46 -23.29
CA PRO A 26 9.93 -9.52 -21.86
C PRO A 26 11.24 -9.78 -21.12
N SER A 27 11.90 -8.71 -20.66
CA SER A 27 12.84 -8.84 -19.56
C SER A 27 12.07 -9.29 -18.32
N ALA A 28 12.65 -10.22 -17.57
CA ALA A 28 12.11 -10.65 -16.29
C ALA A 28 12.26 -9.51 -15.27
N ALA A 29 11.28 -8.61 -15.25
CA ALA A 29 11.16 -7.57 -14.26
C ALA A 29 10.37 -8.13 -13.06
N SER A 30 11.10 -8.61 -12.04
CA SER A 30 10.55 -8.76 -10.69
C SER A 30 10.28 -7.38 -10.10
N ALA A 31 9.17 -6.77 -10.52
CA ALA A 31 8.55 -5.71 -9.76
C ALA A 31 7.73 -6.37 -8.64
N HIS A 32 8.25 -6.26 -7.41
CA HIS A 32 7.56 -6.65 -6.19
C HIS A 32 6.30 -5.81 -5.97
N VAL A 33 5.38 -6.46 -5.24
CA VAL A 33 4.01 -6.06 -4.86
C VAL A 33 3.61 -6.86 -3.57
N LYS A 34 3.04 -6.37 -2.43
CA LYS A 34 2.54 -5.05 -1.95
C LYS A 34 3.52 -4.38 -0.97
N TRP A 35 4.10 -3.24 -1.29
CA TRP A 35 4.70 -3.05 -2.61
C TRP A 35 6.19 -3.45 -2.62
N PHE A 36 6.94 -3.41 -1.50
CA PHE A 36 8.42 -3.57 -1.50
C PHE A 36 9.06 -4.46 -0.42
N GLU A 37 8.42 -4.70 0.73
CA GLU A 37 8.98 -5.58 1.78
C GLU A 37 7.91 -6.43 2.47
N ALA A 38 8.37 -7.38 3.29
CA ALA A 38 7.49 -8.27 4.04
C ALA A 38 6.75 -7.51 5.14
N TYR A 39 5.43 -7.46 5.02
CA TYR A 39 4.51 -6.93 6.03
C TYR A 39 3.85 -8.07 6.82
N GLU A 40 3.38 -7.77 8.03
CA GLU A 40 2.68 -8.71 8.89
C GLU A 40 1.34 -8.09 9.30
N VAL A 41 0.23 -8.59 8.75
CA VAL A 41 -1.10 -7.99 8.96
C VAL A 41 -1.63 -8.22 10.39
N SER A 42 -1.19 -9.30 11.03
CA SER A 42 -1.42 -9.62 12.45
C SER A 42 -0.65 -8.73 13.42
N ALA A 43 0.35 -7.97 12.96
CA ALA A 43 1.11 -7.08 13.82
C ALA A 43 0.18 -6.07 14.51
N LYS A 44 0.51 -5.70 15.75
CA LYS A 44 -0.32 -4.78 16.53
C LYS A 44 -0.19 -3.36 15.99
N PRO A 45 -1.30 -2.63 15.72
CA PRO A 45 -1.23 -1.26 15.24
C PRO A 45 -0.67 -0.32 16.30
N VAL A 46 0.19 0.60 15.88
CA VAL A 46 0.64 1.72 16.71
C VAL A 46 -0.59 2.51 17.19
N PRO A 47 -0.70 2.86 18.49
CA PRO A 47 -1.85 3.59 19.01
C PRO A 47 -2.12 4.89 18.25
N ILE A 48 -3.40 5.17 17.95
CA ILE A 48 -3.85 6.40 17.26
C ILE A 48 -3.34 7.67 17.97
N THR A 49 -3.23 7.63 19.31
CA THR A 49 -2.68 8.72 20.13
C THR A 49 -1.25 9.08 19.77
N THR A 50 -0.44 8.13 19.29
CA THR A 50 0.92 8.38 18.81
C THR A 50 0.89 9.25 17.57
N THR A 51 0.09 8.89 16.56
CA THR A 51 -0.09 9.71 15.34
C THR A 51 -0.59 11.11 15.67
N LEU A 52 -1.59 11.21 16.56
CA LEU A 52 -2.16 12.50 17.00
C LEU A 52 -1.20 13.33 17.85
N GLY A 53 -0.14 12.73 18.40
CA GLY A 53 0.94 13.45 19.10
C GLY A 53 1.99 14.07 18.16
N LEU A 54 2.00 13.72 16.87
CA LEU A 54 3.03 14.19 15.93
C LEU A 54 2.74 15.62 15.46
N PRO A 55 3.70 16.57 15.55
CA PRO A 55 3.49 17.94 15.08
C PRO A 55 3.29 18.01 13.56
N TYR A 56 3.96 17.13 12.80
CA TYR A 56 3.85 17.05 11.34
C TYR A 56 2.47 16.57 10.86
N PHE A 57 1.77 15.77 11.66
CA PHE A 57 0.39 15.36 11.39
C PHE A 57 -0.53 16.59 11.37
N TRP A 58 -0.47 17.42 12.42
CA TRP A 58 -1.28 18.64 12.50
C TRP A 58 -0.86 19.70 11.47
N LEU A 59 0.43 19.82 11.17
CA LEU A 59 0.92 20.71 10.10
C LEU A 59 0.34 20.33 8.73
N ALA A 60 0.40 19.05 8.35
CA ALA A 60 -0.20 18.58 7.11
C ALA A 60 -1.73 18.78 7.09
N LEU A 61 -2.41 18.50 8.21
CA LEU A 61 -3.86 18.66 8.31
C LEU A 61 -4.27 20.14 8.18
N LEU A 62 -3.51 21.07 8.75
CA LEU A 62 -3.74 22.52 8.60
C LEU A 62 -3.52 22.99 7.15
N LEU A 63 -2.48 22.51 6.48
CA LEU A 63 -2.22 22.83 5.07
C LEU A 63 -3.36 22.36 4.16
N VAL A 64 -3.84 21.12 4.35
CA VAL A 64 -4.95 20.60 3.54
C VAL A 64 -6.29 21.22 3.93
N LEU A 65 -6.52 21.52 5.21
CA LEU A 65 -7.70 22.29 5.65
C LEU A 65 -7.74 23.66 4.96
N GLY A 66 -6.60 24.36 4.89
CA GLY A 66 -6.45 25.61 4.13
C GLY A 66 -6.80 25.43 2.65
N PHE A 67 -6.27 24.38 2.00
CA PHE A 67 -6.59 24.06 0.61
C PHE A 67 -8.09 23.81 0.38
N PHE A 68 -8.75 22.99 1.21
CA PHE A 68 -10.18 22.71 1.09
C PHE A 68 -11.04 23.97 1.29
N LEU A 69 -10.72 24.79 2.30
CA LEU A 69 -11.43 26.04 2.56
C LEU A 69 -11.28 27.01 1.38
N VAL A 70 -10.06 27.18 0.85
CA VAL A 70 -9.80 28.02 -0.32
C VAL A 70 -10.52 27.48 -1.56
N ALA A 71 -10.46 26.17 -1.83
CA ALA A 71 -11.13 25.56 -2.98
C ALA A 71 -12.65 25.73 -2.92
N THR A 72 -13.30 25.42 -1.79
CA THR A 72 -14.76 25.59 -1.64
C THR A 72 -15.20 27.06 -1.66
N LEU A 73 -14.36 27.99 -1.21
CA LEU A 73 -14.61 29.44 -1.35
C LEU A 73 -14.46 29.91 -2.79
N LEU A 74 -13.44 29.45 -3.52
CA LEU A 74 -13.21 29.81 -4.92
C LEU A 74 -14.30 29.24 -5.83
N GLU A 75 -14.80 28.03 -5.56
CA GLU A 75 -15.91 27.39 -6.29
C GLU A 75 -17.17 28.29 -6.31
N GLN A 76 -17.45 29.00 -5.22
CA GLN A 76 -18.56 29.96 -5.10
C GLN A 76 -18.32 31.30 -5.82
N ARG A 77 -17.18 31.46 -6.50
CA ARG A 77 -16.73 32.70 -7.15
C ARG A 77 -16.37 32.45 -8.61
N ARG A 78 -16.29 33.52 -9.40
CA ARG A 78 -15.93 33.47 -10.82
C ARG A 78 -14.63 32.69 -11.11
N PRO A 79 -13.54 32.79 -10.31
CA PRO A 79 -12.33 31.99 -10.57
C PRO A 79 -12.56 30.48 -10.50
N GLY A 80 -13.29 29.95 -9.51
CA GLY A 80 -13.56 28.52 -9.42
C GLY A 80 -14.49 28.02 -10.53
N GLN A 81 -15.46 28.83 -10.96
CA GLN A 81 -16.29 28.52 -12.13
C GLN A 81 -15.46 28.45 -13.41
N LEU A 82 -14.53 29.39 -13.64
CA LEU A 82 -13.58 29.34 -14.77
C LEU A 82 -12.69 28.09 -14.73
N VAL A 83 -12.22 27.67 -13.55
CA VAL A 83 -11.46 26.41 -13.40
C VAL A 83 -12.34 25.20 -13.74
N LEU A 84 -13.59 25.16 -13.28
CA LEU A 84 -14.53 24.07 -13.62
C LEU A 84 -14.87 24.02 -15.11
N GLU A 85 -15.07 25.16 -15.77
CA GLU A 85 -15.28 25.29 -17.22
C GLU A 85 -14.05 24.83 -18.02
N GLY A 86 -12.85 25.24 -17.60
CA GLY A 86 -11.58 24.81 -18.19
C GLY A 86 -11.36 23.31 -18.06
N LEU A 87 -11.58 22.75 -16.87
CA LEU A 87 -11.54 21.31 -16.63
C LEU A 87 -12.63 20.57 -17.44
N ASP A 88 -13.86 21.09 -17.51
CA ASP A 88 -14.95 20.51 -18.31
C ASP A 88 -14.61 20.46 -19.81
N THR A 89 -13.91 21.48 -20.31
CA THR A 89 -13.41 21.55 -21.68
C THR A 89 -12.30 20.51 -21.91
N ALA A 90 -11.27 20.51 -21.06
CA ALA A 90 -10.12 19.60 -21.14
C ALA A 90 -10.53 18.13 -21.04
N THR A 91 -11.47 17.79 -20.15
CA THR A 91 -11.96 16.42 -19.97
C THR A 91 -13.13 16.06 -20.89
N SER A 92 -13.59 16.95 -21.76
CA SER A 92 -14.78 16.73 -22.61
C SER A 92 -14.73 15.50 -23.53
N PRO A 93 -13.57 14.99 -24.03
CA PRO A 93 -13.52 13.74 -24.77
C PRO A 93 -13.79 12.55 -23.86
N LEU A 94 -13.15 12.52 -22.68
CA LEU A 94 -13.29 11.46 -21.68
C LEU A 94 -14.69 11.45 -21.07
N ARG A 95 -15.26 12.63 -20.73
CA ARG A 95 -16.62 12.75 -20.16
C ARG A 95 -17.70 12.18 -21.08
N ARG A 96 -17.51 12.27 -22.42
CA ARG A 96 -18.43 11.70 -23.42
C ARG A 96 -18.26 10.18 -23.61
N HIS A 97 -17.09 9.64 -23.31
CA HIS A 97 -16.75 8.23 -23.52
C HIS A 97 -16.39 7.49 -22.22
N ALA A 98 -16.85 7.99 -21.07
CA ALA A 98 -16.45 7.49 -19.76
C ALA A 98 -16.75 6.00 -19.57
N ASP A 99 -17.93 5.53 -19.99
CA ASP A 99 -18.27 4.11 -19.94
C ASP A 99 -17.42 3.26 -20.92
N PRO A 100 -17.36 3.54 -22.24
CA PRO A 100 -16.44 2.82 -23.14
C PRO A 100 -14.99 2.79 -22.67
N PHE A 101 -14.47 3.90 -22.15
CA PHE A 101 -13.11 4.02 -21.64
C PHE A 101 -12.90 3.08 -20.44
N LEU A 102 -13.71 3.21 -19.38
CA LEU A 102 -13.52 2.43 -18.16
C LEU A 102 -13.76 0.94 -18.40
N LEU A 103 -14.80 0.57 -19.16
CA LEU A 103 -15.06 -0.82 -19.53
C LEU A 103 -13.91 -1.43 -20.34
N SER A 104 -13.27 -0.66 -21.24
CA SER A 104 -12.11 -1.11 -22.00
C SER A 104 -10.89 -1.34 -21.10
N VAL A 105 -10.62 -0.42 -20.18
CA VAL A 105 -9.53 -0.58 -19.20
C VAL A 105 -9.79 -1.78 -18.29
N MET A 106 -11.02 -1.96 -17.79
CA MET A 106 -11.37 -3.11 -16.95
C MET A 106 -11.21 -4.45 -17.70
N ALA A 107 -11.65 -4.54 -18.94
CA ALA A 107 -11.46 -5.74 -19.74
C ALA A 107 -9.97 -6.01 -20.01
N ALA A 108 -9.19 -4.99 -20.37
CA ALA A 108 -7.75 -5.09 -20.56
C ALA A 108 -7.01 -5.48 -19.27
N PHE A 109 -7.44 -4.97 -18.11
CA PHE A 109 -6.90 -5.30 -16.79
C PHE A 109 -7.08 -6.80 -16.47
N PHE A 110 -8.26 -7.38 -16.68
CA PHE A 110 -8.45 -8.81 -16.46
C PHE A 110 -7.68 -9.69 -17.45
N VAL A 111 -7.47 -9.24 -18.69
CA VAL A 111 -6.56 -9.91 -19.64
C VAL A 111 -5.10 -9.79 -19.18
N ALA A 112 -4.70 -8.66 -18.60
CA ALA A 112 -3.36 -8.45 -18.06
C ALA A 112 -3.11 -9.32 -16.81
N LEU A 113 -4.08 -9.45 -15.91
CA LEU A 113 -3.99 -10.38 -14.76
C LEU A 113 -3.83 -11.84 -15.24
N PHE A 114 -4.58 -12.26 -16.26
CA PHE A 114 -4.41 -13.59 -16.85
C PHE A 114 -3.00 -13.78 -17.43
N ALA A 115 -2.47 -12.77 -18.12
CA ALA A 115 -1.14 -12.82 -18.72
C ALA A 115 0.01 -12.79 -17.69
N VAL A 116 -0.20 -12.17 -16.52
CA VAL A 116 0.71 -12.25 -15.36
C VAL A 116 0.63 -13.63 -14.72
N GLY A 117 -0.58 -14.19 -14.60
CA GLY A 117 -0.83 -15.51 -14.01
C GLY A 117 -0.64 -15.55 -12.49
N GLY A 118 -1.08 -16.65 -11.87
CA GLY A 118 -0.83 -16.94 -10.44
C GLY A 118 -1.33 -15.87 -9.46
N THR A 119 -2.33 -15.07 -9.83
CA THR A 119 -2.83 -13.91 -9.06
C THR A 119 -4.36 -13.83 -9.11
N TYR A 120 -4.99 -13.21 -8.10
CA TYR A 120 -6.46 -13.12 -7.97
C TYR A 120 -7.06 -11.86 -8.61
N LEU A 121 -7.19 -10.76 -7.86
CA LEU A 121 -7.81 -9.49 -8.31
C LEU A 121 -6.80 -8.34 -8.41
N THR A 122 -5.59 -8.54 -7.93
CA THR A 122 -4.41 -7.67 -8.05
C THR A 122 -3.20 -8.60 -8.17
N PRO A 123 -2.07 -8.18 -8.77
CA PRO A 123 -0.87 -8.99 -8.78
C PRO A 123 -0.27 -9.30 -7.40
N ASP A 124 -0.72 -8.66 -6.31
CA ASP A 124 -0.37 -9.01 -4.91
C ASP A 124 -0.88 -10.37 -4.47
N LEU A 125 -2.19 -10.57 -4.67
CA LEU A 125 -2.94 -11.66 -4.08
C LEU A 125 -2.65 -12.93 -4.90
N LYS A 126 -1.60 -13.65 -4.50
CA LYS A 126 -1.09 -14.83 -5.21
C LYS A 126 -2.05 -16.01 -5.07
N THR A 127 -2.05 -16.89 -6.06
CA THR A 127 -2.77 -18.15 -6.02
C THR A 127 -2.03 -19.25 -6.76
N LYS A 128 -2.21 -20.49 -6.29
CA LYS A 128 -1.79 -21.72 -6.99
C LYS A 128 -2.93 -22.32 -7.82
N SER A 129 -4.11 -21.71 -7.82
CA SER A 129 -5.30 -22.24 -8.53
C SER A 129 -5.28 -21.90 -10.01
N GLU A 130 -5.20 -22.92 -10.87
CA GLU A 130 -5.26 -22.78 -12.33
C GLU A 130 -6.63 -22.28 -12.82
N LEU A 131 -7.69 -22.39 -12.02
CA LEU A 131 -9.04 -21.93 -12.38
C LEU A 131 -9.17 -20.39 -12.37
N VAL A 132 -8.34 -19.70 -11.58
CA VAL A 132 -8.45 -18.25 -11.38
C VAL A 132 -8.08 -17.45 -12.64
N PRO A 133 -6.98 -17.75 -13.37
CA PRO A 133 -6.72 -17.15 -14.68
C PRO A 133 -7.88 -17.32 -15.68
N TRP A 134 -8.47 -18.53 -15.76
CA TRP A 134 -9.61 -18.75 -16.65
C TRP A 134 -10.85 -17.92 -16.25
N ALA A 135 -11.10 -17.76 -14.96
CA ALA A 135 -12.16 -16.88 -14.47
C ALA A 135 -11.92 -15.40 -14.84
N GLN A 136 -10.68 -14.91 -14.82
CA GLN A 136 -10.32 -13.55 -15.27
C GLN A 136 -10.64 -13.35 -16.76
N ILE A 137 -10.30 -14.32 -17.63
CA ILE A 137 -10.67 -14.26 -19.05
C ILE A 137 -12.19 -14.28 -19.25
N VAL A 138 -12.92 -15.10 -18.49
CA VAL A 138 -14.39 -15.09 -18.54
C VAL A 138 -14.94 -13.71 -18.14
N ILE A 139 -14.42 -13.09 -17.08
CA ILE A 139 -14.80 -11.72 -16.68
C ILE A 139 -14.52 -10.72 -17.82
N ALA A 140 -13.32 -10.76 -18.42
CA ALA A 140 -12.95 -9.89 -19.53
C ALA A 140 -13.90 -10.01 -20.73
N LEU A 141 -14.35 -11.24 -21.06
CA LEU A 141 -15.30 -11.50 -22.14
C LEU A 141 -16.74 -11.07 -21.81
N LEU A 142 -17.13 -11.04 -20.53
CA LEU A 142 -18.46 -10.61 -20.08
C LEU A 142 -18.63 -9.08 -20.02
N ILE A 143 -17.55 -8.31 -19.89
CA ILE A 143 -17.59 -6.84 -19.71
C ILE A 143 -18.15 -6.05 -20.92
N PRO A 144 -17.77 -6.33 -22.19
CA PRO A 144 -18.20 -5.51 -23.33
C PRO A 144 -19.73 -5.45 -23.51
N MET A 145 -20.40 -6.58 -23.35
CA MET A 145 -21.83 -6.74 -23.63
C MET A 145 -22.70 -6.31 -22.44
N ARG A 146 -23.56 -5.29 -22.61
CA ARG A 146 -24.37 -4.68 -21.52
C ARG A 146 -25.14 -5.72 -20.69
N ARG A 147 -25.72 -6.74 -21.34
CA ARG A 147 -26.52 -7.79 -20.69
C ARG A 147 -25.71 -8.71 -19.77
N THR A 148 -24.40 -8.84 -19.96
CA THR A 148 -23.52 -9.76 -19.20
C THR A 148 -22.69 -9.06 -18.12
N ARG A 149 -22.65 -7.72 -18.07
CA ARG A 149 -21.95 -6.97 -17.02
C ARG A 149 -22.39 -7.33 -15.59
N PRO A 150 -23.67 -7.63 -15.29
CA PRO A 150 -24.06 -8.13 -13.96
C PRO A 150 -23.41 -9.48 -13.60
N LEU A 151 -23.17 -10.35 -14.59
CA LEU A 151 -22.45 -11.62 -14.38
C LEU A 151 -20.95 -11.37 -14.19
N ALA A 152 -20.36 -10.42 -14.91
CA ALA A 152 -18.97 -9.99 -14.66
C ALA A 152 -18.80 -9.43 -13.23
N ALA A 153 -19.73 -8.59 -12.78
CA ALA A 153 -19.76 -8.07 -11.42
C ALA A 153 -19.85 -9.18 -10.38
N LEU A 154 -20.78 -10.14 -10.56
CA LEU A 154 -20.91 -11.29 -9.67
C LEU A 154 -19.62 -12.14 -9.64
N ALA A 155 -19.00 -12.39 -10.79
CA ALA A 155 -17.76 -13.16 -10.89
C ALA A 155 -16.58 -12.46 -10.18
N ILE A 156 -16.49 -11.13 -10.21
CA ILE A 156 -15.51 -10.37 -9.41
C ILE A 156 -15.77 -10.55 -7.91
N VAL A 157 -17.02 -10.48 -7.46
CA VAL A 157 -17.38 -10.71 -6.05
C VAL A 157 -17.07 -12.16 -5.63
N VAL A 158 -17.32 -13.14 -6.50
CA VAL A 158 -16.99 -14.55 -6.25
C VAL A 158 -15.48 -14.76 -6.17
N LEU A 159 -14.68 -14.13 -7.05
CA LEU A 159 -13.21 -14.16 -6.94
C LEU A 159 -12.73 -13.53 -5.63
N TRP A 160 -13.30 -12.40 -5.22
CA TRP A 160 -12.98 -11.76 -3.93
C TRP A 160 -13.34 -12.68 -2.74
N LEU A 161 -14.53 -13.29 -2.74
CA LEU A 161 -14.92 -14.25 -1.72
C LEU A 161 -14.01 -15.50 -1.70
N PHE A 162 -13.49 -15.92 -2.84
CA PHE A 162 -12.53 -17.04 -2.91
C PHE A 162 -11.17 -16.66 -2.32
N THR A 163 -10.76 -15.38 -2.34
CA THR A 163 -9.51 -14.94 -1.69
C THR A 163 -9.55 -15.06 -0.17
N LEU A 164 -10.73 -15.02 0.47
CA LEU A 164 -10.91 -15.28 1.91
C LEU A 164 -10.55 -16.72 2.33
N GLY A 165 -10.29 -17.64 1.38
CA GLY A 165 -9.74 -18.96 1.68
C GLY A 165 -8.22 -18.97 1.90
N ALA A 166 -7.53 -17.86 1.63
CA ALA A 166 -6.06 -17.80 1.63
C ALA A 166 -5.47 -16.52 2.25
N TYR A 167 -6.26 -15.43 2.32
CA TYR A 167 -5.83 -14.11 2.79
C TYR A 167 -6.70 -13.64 3.96
N ASP A 168 -6.10 -12.94 4.92
CA ASP A 168 -6.83 -12.39 6.07
C ASP A 168 -7.91 -11.41 5.60
N LEU A 169 -9.08 -11.43 6.25
CA LEU A 169 -10.16 -10.48 5.91
C LEU A 169 -9.67 -9.03 6.06
N PHE A 170 -8.83 -8.74 7.06
CA PHE A 170 -8.25 -7.41 7.28
C PHE A 170 -7.40 -6.96 6.10
N HIS A 171 -6.52 -7.83 5.59
CA HIS A 171 -5.72 -7.59 4.38
C HIS A 171 -6.61 -7.36 3.16
N LEU A 172 -7.71 -8.11 3.03
CA LEU A 172 -8.62 -7.98 1.91
C LEU A 172 -9.46 -6.69 1.92
N PHE A 173 -9.50 -5.90 3.01
CA PHE A 173 -10.21 -4.62 3.02
C PHE A 173 -9.60 -3.57 2.09
N ASP A 174 -8.28 -3.57 1.90
CA ASP A 174 -7.57 -2.67 0.98
C ASP A 174 -8.09 -2.82 -0.46
N TYR A 175 -8.39 -4.07 -0.83
CA TYR A 175 -8.91 -4.44 -2.16
C TYR A 175 -10.44 -4.55 -2.19
N LEU A 176 -11.12 -4.66 -1.04
CA LEU A 176 -12.58 -4.77 -0.94
C LEU A 176 -13.27 -3.54 -1.53
N ALA A 177 -12.88 -2.34 -1.07
CA ALA A 177 -13.56 -1.12 -1.46
C ALA A 177 -13.37 -0.80 -2.95
N LEU A 178 -12.19 -1.12 -3.50
CA LEU A 178 -11.92 -1.02 -4.94
C LEU A 178 -12.66 -2.10 -5.75
N GLY A 179 -12.53 -3.37 -5.36
CA GLY A 179 -13.12 -4.52 -6.05
C GLY A 179 -14.64 -4.47 -6.06
N LEU A 180 -15.27 -4.15 -4.93
CA LEU A 180 -16.72 -3.91 -4.84
C LEU A 180 -17.14 -2.60 -5.52
N GLY A 181 -16.30 -1.56 -5.52
CA GLY A 181 -16.57 -0.33 -6.29
C GLY A 181 -16.65 -0.59 -7.80
N LEU A 182 -15.70 -1.38 -8.32
CA LEU A 182 -15.65 -1.82 -9.72
C LEU A 182 -16.78 -2.80 -10.06
N ALA A 183 -17.07 -3.79 -9.20
CA ALA A 183 -18.19 -4.70 -9.37
C ALA A 183 -19.54 -3.96 -9.32
N GLY A 184 -19.71 -3.02 -8.40
CA GLY A 184 -20.89 -2.15 -8.30
C GLY A 184 -21.08 -1.26 -9.53
N TYR A 185 -20.00 -0.71 -10.07
CA TYR A 185 -20.01 -0.01 -11.36
C TYR A 185 -20.45 -0.92 -12.51
N LEU A 186 -19.90 -2.14 -12.62
CA LEU A 186 -20.29 -3.11 -13.65
C LEU A 186 -21.76 -3.54 -13.52
N LEU A 187 -22.22 -3.81 -12.30
CA LEU A 187 -23.62 -4.16 -12.03
C LEU A 187 -24.57 -3.06 -12.51
N LEU A 188 -24.33 -1.81 -12.11
CA LEU A 188 -25.18 -0.67 -12.46
C LEU A 188 -25.04 -0.24 -13.93
N SER A 189 -23.86 -0.37 -14.54
CA SER A 189 -23.66 -0.13 -15.98
C SER A 189 -24.27 -1.23 -16.87
N GLY A 190 -24.64 -2.39 -16.30
CA GLY A 190 -25.44 -3.43 -16.95
C GLY A 190 -26.96 -3.20 -16.88
N MET A 191 -27.45 -2.52 -15.84
CA MET A 191 -28.88 -2.22 -15.66
C MET A 191 -29.45 -1.34 -16.79
N PRO A 192 -30.78 -1.37 -17.03
CA PRO A 192 -31.47 -0.41 -17.91
C PRO A 192 -31.27 1.04 -17.47
N ASP A 193 -31.40 1.97 -18.43
CA ASP A 193 -31.19 3.40 -18.21
C ASP A 193 -32.20 3.98 -17.20
N GLY A 194 -31.72 4.91 -16.34
CA GLY A 194 -32.49 5.50 -15.25
C GLY A 194 -31.76 5.46 -13.90
N LYS A 195 -32.49 5.68 -12.80
CA LYS A 195 -31.98 5.98 -11.45
C LYS A 195 -30.84 5.07 -10.95
N TRP A 196 -30.87 3.77 -11.27
CA TRP A 196 -29.81 2.84 -10.87
C TRP A 196 -28.58 2.94 -11.77
N HIS A 197 -28.78 3.05 -13.09
CA HIS A 197 -27.69 3.22 -14.06
C HIS A 197 -26.91 4.52 -13.81
N ASP A 198 -27.59 5.63 -13.53
CA ASP A 198 -26.96 6.95 -13.30
C ASP A 198 -26.07 6.99 -12.05
N ARG A 199 -26.30 6.06 -11.10
CA ARG A 199 -25.51 5.94 -9.86
C ARG A 199 -24.16 5.25 -10.05
N ARG A 200 -23.88 4.63 -11.20
CA ARG A 200 -22.67 3.81 -11.44
C ARG A 200 -21.36 4.54 -11.12
N PHE A 201 -21.20 5.80 -11.57
CA PHE A 201 -19.98 6.58 -11.32
C PHE A 201 -19.88 7.06 -9.87
N ALA A 202 -21.01 7.28 -9.19
CA ALA A 202 -21.01 7.61 -7.77
C ALA A 202 -20.59 6.39 -6.93
N VAL A 203 -21.08 5.18 -7.23
CA VAL A 203 -20.66 3.94 -6.56
C VAL A 203 -19.16 3.67 -6.77
N LEU A 204 -18.67 3.82 -8.00
CA LEU A 204 -17.23 3.73 -8.32
C LEU A 204 -16.40 4.69 -7.46
N ARG A 205 -16.80 5.97 -7.43
CA ARG A 205 -16.15 7.04 -6.67
C ARG A 205 -16.14 6.78 -5.17
N TRP A 206 -17.24 6.28 -4.61
CA TRP A 206 -17.32 5.86 -3.21
C TRP A 206 -16.38 4.69 -2.91
N GLY A 207 -16.30 3.68 -3.79
CA GLY A 207 -15.36 2.56 -3.63
C GLY A 207 -13.90 3.01 -3.59
N ILE A 208 -13.50 3.91 -4.49
CA ILE A 208 -12.12 4.45 -4.55
C ILE A 208 -11.83 5.34 -3.34
N ALA A 209 -12.76 6.24 -2.98
CA ALA A 209 -12.60 7.10 -1.81
C ALA A 209 -12.39 6.27 -0.54
N LEU A 210 -13.24 5.26 -0.32
CA LEU A 210 -13.13 4.35 0.81
C LEU A 210 -11.80 3.58 0.80
N ALA A 211 -11.41 3.00 -0.35
CA ALA A 211 -10.13 2.27 -0.48
C ALA A 211 -8.91 3.14 -0.12
N LEU A 212 -8.84 4.36 -0.66
CA LEU A 212 -7.73 5.28 -0.42
C LEU A 212 -7.73 5.81 1.03
N THR A 213 -8.89 6.15 1.60
CA THR A 213 -8.97 6.53 3.02
C THR A 213 -8.60 5.38 3.94
N TRP A 214 -8.93 4.13 3.58
CA TRP A 214 -8.58 2.94 4.36
C TRP A 214 -7.07 2.69 4.33
N SER A 215 -6.45 2.55 3.15
CA SER A 215 -5.00 2.34 3.03
C SER A 215 -4.16 3.49 3.61
N SER A 216 -4.67 4.72 3.64
CA SER A 216 -3.97 5.83 4.31
C SER A 216 -3.72 5.57 5.81
N MET A 217 -4.53 4.73 6.47
CA MET A 217 -4.33 4.35 7.88
C MET A 217 -3.06 3.53 8.11
N GLU A 218 -2.57 2.81 7.09
CA GLU A 218 -1.33 2.03 7.15
C GLU A 218 -0.14 2.95 7.49
N LYS A 219 -0.10 4.16 6.92
CA LYS A 219 0.96 5.15 7.20
C LYS A 219 0.89 5.74 8.61
N PHE A 220 -0.26 5.62 9.29
CA PHE A 220 -0.46 6.10 10.65
C PHE A 220 -0.20 5.02 11.71
N MET A 221 -0.65 3.79 11.45
CA MET A 221 -0.60 2.67 12.40
C MET A 221 0.54 1.69 12.16
N TYR A 222 1.11 1.68 10.96
CA TYR A 222 2.24 0.85 10.56
C TYR A 222 3.31 1.64 9.77
N PRO A 223 3.80 2.80 10.28
CA PRO A 223 4.82 3.59 9.58
C PRO A 223 6.09 2.78 9.22
N GLN A 224 6.40 1.75 10.00
CA GLN A 224 7.50 0.82 9.75
C GLN A 224 7.39 0.04 8.42
N TRP A 225 6.19 -0.20 7.88
CA TRP A 225 6.01 -0.87 6.58
C TRP A 225 6.55 -0.03 5.40
N PHE A 226 6.76 1.28 5.60
CA PHE A 226 7.24 2.21 4.57
C PHE A 226 8.74 2.50 4.68
N MET A 227 9.38 2.19 5.82
CA MET A 227 10.79 2.51 6.06
C MET A 227 11.74 1.84 5.05
N PRO A 228 11.65 0.53 4.74
CA PRO A 228 12.58 -0.11 3.81
C PRO A 228 12.46 0.44 2.38
N LEU A 229 11.24 0.78 1.94
CA LEU A 229 11.02 1.45 0.65
C LEU A 229 11.71 2.83 0.62
N LEU A 230 11.64 3.59 1.69
CA LEU A 230 12.26 4.91 1.76
C LEU A 230 13.80 4.80 1.84
N GLU A 231 14.32 3.74 2.43
CA GLU A 231 15.75 3.40 2.42
C GLU A 231 16.24 2.99 1.02
N GLU A 232 15.48 2.14 0.30
CA GLU A 232 15.79 1.77 -1.09
C GLU A 232 15.65 2.97 -2.06
N LYS A 233 14.63 3.82 -1.84
CA LYS A 233 14.22 4.89 -2.77
C LYS A 233 14.01 6.23 -2.05
N PRO A 234 15.08 6.83 -1.46
CA PRO A 234 14.98 8.04 -0.64
C PRO A 234 14.49 9.28 -1.39
N PHE A 235 14.58 9.29 -2.73
CA PHE A 235 14.05 10.37 -3.56
C PHE A 235 12.51 10.51 -3.46
N LEU A 236 11.80 9.44 -3.10
CA LEU A 236 10.34 9.47 -2.89
C LEU A 236 9.95 10.40 -1.73
N ALA A 237 10.86 10.61 -0.76
CA ALA A 237 10.64 11.49 0.38
C ALA A 237 10.81 12.99 0.05
N PHE A 238 11.23 13.34 -1.16
CA PHE A 238 11.53 14.73 -1.59
C PHE A 238 12.51 15.48 -0.67
N GLY A 239 13.43 14.76 0.00
CA GLY A 239 14.38 15.32 0.97
C GLY A 239 13.79 15.59 2.37
N ILE A 240 12.52 15.25 2.61
CA ILE A 240 11.90 15.29 3.93
C ILE A 240 12.34 14.03 4.71
N PRO A 241 12.70 14.12 6.01
CA PRO A 241 13.01 12.93 6.82
C PRO A 241 11.84 11.93 6.86
N PHE A 242 12.12 10.63 6.89
CA PHE A 242 11.14 9.57 6.61
C PHE A 242 9.93 9.55 7.57
N GLY A 243 10.14 9.76 8.88
CA GLY A 243 9.04 9.83 9.86
C GLY A 243 8.05 10.98 9.58
N PRO A 244 8.53 12.24 9.50
CA PRO A 244 7.75 13.38 9.03
C PRO A 244 7.08 13.14 7.67
N TYR A 245 7.82 12.62 6.67
CA TYR A 245 7.30 12.33 5.34
C TYR A 245 6.12 11.35 5.39
N THR A 246 6.29 10.18 6.02
CA THR A 246 5.27 9.12 6.10
C THR A 246 4.00 9.64 6.77
N THR A 247 4.16 10.43 7.84
CA THR A 247 3.06 11.09 8.54
C THR A 247 2.30 12.07 7.64
N MET A 248 3.03 12.96 6.95
CA MET A 248 2.43 13.96 6.06
C MET A 248 1.79 13.31 4.81
N ALA A 249 2.39 12.24 4.28
CA ALA A 249 1.86 11.45 3.18
C ALA A 249 0.57 10.72 3.58
N GLY A 250 0.49 10.14 4.78
CA GLY A 250 -0.75 9.57 5.30
C GLY A 250 -1.90 10.58 5.37
N VAL A 251 -1.61 11.81 5.82
CA VAL A 251 -2.60 12.90 5.81
C VAL A 251 -2.98 13.29 4.39
N ALA A 252 -2.02 13.40 3.46
CA ALA A 252 -2.30 13.70 2.06
C ALA A 252 -3.19 12.63 1.42
N ASP A 253 -2.86 11.34 1.54
CA ASP A 253 -3.64 10.24 0.98
C ASP A 253 -5.06 10.20 1.55
N PHE A 254 -5.20 10.30 2.88
CA PHE A 254 -6.49 10.35 3.56
C PHE A 254 -7.35 11.49 3.01
N THR A 255 -6.80 12.71 3.02
CA THR A 255 -7.56 13.92 2.68
C THR A 255 -7.85 14.01 1.18
N LEU A 256 -6.98 13.51 0.31
CA LEU A 256 -7.25 13.40 -1.12
C LEU A 256 -8.35 12.36 -1.41
N GLY A 257 -8.32 11.19 -0.75
CA GLY A 257 -9.37 10.18 -0.84
C GLY A 257 -10.72 10.72 -0.36
N PHE A 258 -10.75 11.41 0.80
CA PHE A 258 -11.93 12.11 1.30
C PHE A 258 -12.39 13.23 0.36
N GLY A 259 -11.46 13.96 -0.27
CA GLY A 259 -11.74 15.04 -1.22
C GLY A 259 -12.57 14.59 -2.42
N LEU A 260 -12.41 13.33 -2.86
CA LEU A 260 -13.26 12.72 -3.88
C LEU A 260 -14.76 12.73 -3.51
N LEU A 261 -15.11 12.83 -2.23
CA LEU A 261 -16.49 12.84 -1.72
C LEU A 261 -17.04 14.25 -1.45
N TRP A 262 -16.23 15.30 -1.59
CA TRP A 262 -16.62 16.68 -1.33
C TRP A 262 -17.14 17.40 -2.60
N THR A 263 -17.10 18.73 -2.62
CA THR A 263 -17.62 19.57 -3.72
C THR A 263 -16.92 19.29 -5.05
N PRO A 264 -17.53 19.63 -6.21
CA PRO A 264 -16.98 19.31 -7.53
C PRO A 264 -15.56 19.82 -7.79
N LEU A 265 -15.18 21.01 -7.29
CA LEU A 265 -13.82 21.52 -7.49
C LEU A 265 -12.80 20.76 -6.65
N VAL A 266 -13.10 20.53 -5.36
CA VAL A 266 -12.25 19.72 -4.46
C VAL A 266 -12.09 18.31 -5.03
N ARG A 267 -13.21 17.64 -5.35
CA ARG A 267 -13.25 16.30 -5.93
C ARG A 267 -12.34 16.14 -7.15
N ARG A 268 -12.40 17.09 -8.09
CA ARG A 268 -11.63 17.02 -9.34
C ARG A 268 -10.16 17.34 -9.12
N LEU A 269 -9.83 18.33 -8.29
CA LEU A 269 -8.43 18.61 -7.94
C LEU A 269 -7.79 17.46 -7.15
N SER A 270 -8.53 16.83 -6.23
CA SER A 270 -8.08 15.62 -5.52
C SER A 270 -7.87 14.44 -6.47
N ALA A 271 -8.79 14.21 -7.41
CA ALA A 271 -8.64 13.16 -8.41
C ALA A 271 -7.44 13.39 -9.34
N PHE A 272 -7.17 14.64 -9.74
CA PHE A 272 -5.96 15.00 -10.49
C PHE A 272 -4.68 14.79 -9.69
N ALA A 273 -4.65 15.21 -8.42
CA ALA A 273 -3.49 15.05 -7.55
C ALA A 273 -3.18 13.56 -7.28
N LEU A 274 -4.19 12.75 -6.95
CA LEU A 274 -4.05 11.29 -6.80
C LEU A 274 -3.57 10.64 -8.10
N PHE A 275 -4.16 10.99 -9.24
CA PHE A 275 -3.72 10.46 -10.52
C PHE A 275 -2.25 10.82 -10.79
N ALA A 276 -1.85 12.06 -10.58
CA ALA A 276 -0.47 12.51 -10.80
C ALA A 276 0.53 11.79 -9.88
N LEU A 277 0.21 11.65 -8.59
CA LEU A 277 1.06 10.96 -7.61
C LEU A 277 1.19 9.46 -7.94
N MET A 278 0.07 8.76 -8.16
CA MET A 278 0.08 7.33 -8.47
C MET A 278 0.69 7.04 -9.85
N PHE A 279 0.43 7.88 -10.86
CA PHE A 279 1.05 7.72 -12.18
C PHE A 279 2.56 8.03 -12.17
N ALA A 280 3.01 8.96 -11.33
CA ALA A 280 4.44 9.18 -11.12
C ALA A 280 5.12 7.97 -10.45
N ALA A 281 4.43 7.30 -9.51
CA ALA A 281 4.93 6.08 -8.85
C ALA A 281 5.10 4.89 -9.82
N VAL A 282 4.33 4.81 -10.91
CA VAL A 282 4.52 3.79 -11.95
C VAL A 282 5.94 3.80 -12.54
N TYR A 283 6.60 4.98 -12.63
CA TYR A 283 7.93 5.07 -13.23
C TYR A 283 9.02 4.30 -12.45
N PRO A 284 9.23 4.50 -11.14
CA PRO A 284 10.22 3.74 -10.34
C PRO A 284 9.81 2.31 -9.98
N PHE A 285 8.57 1.89 -10.28
CA PHE A 285 8.03 0.56 -9.90
C PHE A 285 7.66 -0.34 -11.09
N GLY A 286 7.48 0.23 -12.28
CA GLY A 286 7.41 -0.50 -13.54
C GLY A 286 6.06 -1.13 -13.87
N ARG A 287 6.09 -2.22 -14.66
CA ARG A 287 4.90 -2.73 -15.35
C ARG A 287 3.88 -3.41 -14.44
N VAL A 288 4.32 -4.09 -13.37
CA VAL A 288 3.41 -4.79 -12.46
C VAL A 288 2.61 -3.77 -11.63
N ASP A 289 3.26 -2.69 -11.20
CA ASP A 289 2.62 -1.54 -10.56
C ASP A 289 1.57 -0.89 -11.47
N LEU A 290 1.93 -0.62 -12.75
CA LEU A 290 0.97 -0.11 -13.74
C LEU A 290 -0.27 -1.02 -13.90
N ILE A 291 -0.08 -2.34 -13.89
CA ILE A 291 -1.19 -3.30 -13.96
C ILE A 291 -2.06 -3.20 -12.70
N GLY A 292 -1.46 -3.27 -11.50
CA GLY A 292 -2.18 -3.17 -10.23
C GLY A 292 -2.98 -1.86 -10.10
N HIS A 293 -2.39 -0.74 -10.49
CA HIS A 293 -3.01 0.58 -10.41
C HIS A 293 -3.91 0.95 -11.61
N ALA A 294 -3.94 0.18 -12.70
CA ALA A 294 -4.62 0.55 -13.95
C ALA A 294 -6.09 0.95 -13.76
N THR A 295 -6.84 0.19 -12.96
CA THR A 295 -8.27 0.43 -12.71
C THR A 295 -8.49 1.65 -11.80
N ILE A 296 -7.63 1.88 -10.81
CA ILE A 296 -7.65 3.08 -9.96
C ILE A 296 -7.35 4.32 -10.81
N LEU A 297 -6.24 4.31 -11.57
CA LEU A 297 -5.81 5.41 -12.42
C LEU A 297 -6.88 5.80 -13.44
N ALA A 298 -7.45 4.84 -14.16
CA ALA A 298 -8.54 5.09 -15.09
C ALA A 298 -9.79 5.65 -14.39
N SER A 299 -10.12 5.15 -13.20
CA SER A 299 -11.27 5.64 -12.45
C SER A 299 -11.06 7.04 -11.88
N LEU A 300 -9.84 7.40 -11.46
CA LEU A 300 -9.47 8.76 -11.06
C LEU A 300 -9.60 9.73 -12.25
N LEU A 301 -9.20 9.33 -13.47
CA LEU A 301 -9.46 10.12 -14.68
C LEU A 301 -10.97 10.30 -14.94
N VAL A 302 -11.79 9.27 -14.69
CA VAL A 302 -13.26 9.39 -14.79
C VAL A 302 -13.82 10.34 -13.72
N VAL A 303 -13.34 10.30 -12.48
CA VAL A 303 -13.75 11.25 -11.42
C VAL A 303 -13.30 12.68 -11.76
N LEU A 304 -12.11 12.86 -12.35
CA LEU A 304 -11.62 14.14 -12.88
C LEU A 304 -12.49 14.66 -14.04
N ALA A 305 -13.03 13.76 -14.89
CA ALA A 305 -14.00 14.12 -15.93
C ALA A 305 -15.41 14.43 -15.39
N ASP A 306 -15.71 13.97 -14.17
CA ASP A 306 -16.95 14.22 -13.42
C ASP A 306 -18.25 14.02 -14.25
N PRO A 307 -18.41 12.87 -14.94
CA PRO A 307 -19.63 12.58 -15.70
C PRO A 307 -20.83 12.49 -14.75
N LEU A 308 -21.96 13.08 -15.18
CA LEU A 308 -23.19 13.14 -14.39
C LEU A 308 -23.02 13.85 -13.03
N ARG A 309 -22.25 14.96 -12.97
CA ARG A 309 -22.05 15.83 -11.77
C ARG A 309 -23.28 15.96 -10.86
N ASN A 310 -24.48 16.12 -11.43
CA ASN A 310 -25.73 16.38 -10.69
C ASN A 310 -26.44 15.09 -10.19
N SER A 311 -25.70 14.01 -9.84
CA SER A 311 -26.27 12.69 -9.53
C SER A 311 -26.71 12.51 -8.07
N ALA A 312 -27.80 11.75 -7.88
CA ALA A 312 -28.50 11.55 -6.60
C ALA A 312 -27.79 10.61 -5.57
N LEU A 313 -26.46 10.73 -5.44
CA LEU A 313 -25.60 10.11 -4.41
C LEU A 313 -24.53 11.08 -3.86
N GLU A 314 -24.63 12.37 -4.18
CA GLU A 314 -23.85 13.40 -3.49
C GLU A 314 -24.40 13.64 -2.08
N ILE A 315 -23.62 13.24 -1.06
CA ILE A 315 -23.85 13.55 0.36
C ILE A 315 -23.12 14.87 0.73
N SER A 316 -22.30 15.41 -0.18
CA SER A 316 -21.53 16.64 0.03
C SER A 316 -22.43 17.86 0.28
N PRO A 317 -22.18 18.65 1.34
CA PRO A 317 -22.84 19.95 1.50
C PRO A 317 -22.56 20.87 0.31
N GLN A 318 -23.48 21.80 0.03
CA GLN A 318 -23.46 22.65 -1.17
C GLN A 318 -23.36 24.15 -0.85
N GLY A 319 -22.67 24.90 -1.71
CA GLY A 319 -22.51 26.35 -1.55
C GLY A 319 -21.81 26.72 -0.23
N ARG A 320 -22.33 27.72 0.49
CA ARG A 320 -21.68 28.23 1.73
C ARG A 320 -21.54 27.19 2.84
N SER A 321 -22.48 26.25 2.96
CA SER A 321 -22.38 25.19 3.98
C SER A 321 -21.23 24.23 3.67
N ALA A 322 -20.85 24.08 2.39
CA ALA A 322 -19.72 23.26 1.99
C ALA A 322 -18.39 23.73 2.55
N THR A 323 -18.18 25.05 2.63
CA THR A 323 -17.01 25.65 3.31
C THR A 323 -17.11 25.51 4.82
N LEU A 324 -18.28 25.80 5.40
CA LEU A 324 -18.47 25.76 6.86
C LEU A 324 -18.23 24.36 7.45
N TYR A 325 -18.64 23.31 6.73
CA TYR A 325 -18.50 21.93 7.18
C TYR A 325 -17.17 21.26 6.83
N VAL A 326 -16.21 21.93 6.15
CA VAL A 326 -14.88 21.33 5.88
C VAL A 326 -14.19 20.81 7.16
N PRO A 327 -14.03 21.61 8.24
CA PRO A 327 -13.27 21.16 9.41
C PRO A 327 -13.96 19.97 10.10
N ALA A 328 -15.28 20.06 10.26
CA ALA A 328 -16.09 19.01 10.88
C ALA A 328 -16.13 17.73 10.02
N GLY A 329 -16.21 17.87 8.69
CA GLY A 329 -16.21 16.75 7.75
C GLY A 329 -14.89 16.00 7.73
N LEU A 330 -13.76 16.71 7.67
CA LEU A 330 -12.43 16.11 7.76
C LEU A 330 -12.21 15.42 9.11
N ALA A 331 -12.55 16.07 10.22
CA ALA A 331 -12.42 15.49 11.56
C ALA A 331 -13.30 14.23 11.73
N ALA A 332 -14.56 14.28 11.28
CA ALA A 332 -15.47 13.14 11.36
C ALA A 332 -15.03 11.99 10.44
N GLY A 333 -14.64 12.27 9.20
CA GLY A 333 -14.15 11.26 8.27
C GLY A 333 -12.87 10.59 8.79
N LEU A 334 -11.95 11.35 9.36
CA LEU A 334 -10.72 10.81 9.93
C LEU A 334 -11.03 9.94 11.16
N ALA A 335 -11.82 10.46 12.11
CA ALA A 335 -12.19 9.73 13.32
C ALA A 335 -12.92 8.42 13.02
N VAL A 336 -13.90 8.45 12.10
CA VAL A 336 -14.59 7.24 11.63
C VAL A 336 -13.61 6.25 11.02
N THR A 337 -12.68 6.70 10.16
CA THR A 337 -11.73 5.80 9.49
C THR A 337 -10.73 5.19 10.46
N MET A 338 -10.10 6.00 11.33
CA MET A 338 -9.14 5.55 12.34
C MET A 338 -9.79 4.58 13.34
N VAL A 339 -10.97 4.91 13.86
CA VAL A 339 -11.70 4.04 14.81
C VAL A 339 -12.18 2.76 14.13
N SER A 340 -12.65 2.82 12.88
CA SER A 340 -13.04 1.62 12.13
C SER A 340 -11.85 0.70 11.87
N TYR A 341 -10.69 1.24 11.48
CA TYR A 341 -9.49 0.47 11.18
C TYR A 341 -8.93 -0.21 12.44
N ALA A 342 -8.68 0.54 13.52
CA ALA A 342 -8.19 -0.02 14.78
C ALA A 342 -9.22 -0.95 15.45
N GLY A 343 -10.50 -0.59 15.42
CA GLY A 343 -11.57 -1.41 15.99
C GLY A 343 -11.76 -2.74 15.26
N LEU A 344 -11.68 -2.74 13.92
CA LEU A 344 -11.79 -3.95 13.11
C LEU A 344 -10.57 -4.85 13.26
N HIS A 345 -9.36 -4.28 13.34
CA HIS A 345 -8.14 -5.04 13.67
C HIS A 345 -8.29 -5.74 15.03
N ASN A 346 -8.70 -4.99 16.06
CA ASN A 346 -8.96 -5.53 17.41
C ASN A 346 -10.00 -6.68 17.39
N ILE A 347 -11.09 -6.52 16.64
CA ILE A 347 -12.12 -7.55 16.50
C ILE A 347 -11.58 -8.82 15.82
N ILE A 348 -10.81 -8.68 14.74
CA ILE A 348 -10.29 -9.81 13.95
C ILE A 348 -9.15 -10.55 14.66
N TYR A 349 -8.20 -9.82 15.25
CA TYR A 349 -6.96 -10.42 15.79
C TYR A 349 -7.02 -10.69 17.30
N GLU A 350 -7.58 -9.79 18.11
CA GLU A 350 -7.64 -9.96 19.58
C GLU A 350 -8.92 -10.63 20.08
N ARG A 351 -10.09 -10.39 19.45
CA ARG A 351 -11.39 -10.87 19.96
C ARG A 351 -11.93 -12.12 19.28
N ALA A 352 -11.68 -12.31 17.99
CA ALA A 352 -12.17 -13.48 17.27
C ALA A 352 -11.49 -14.75 17.80
N SER A 353 -12.27 -15.82 17.96
CA SER A 353 -11.79 -17.11 18.48
C SER A 353 -12.46 -18.29 17.76
N GLY A 354 -11.87 -19.48 17.92
CA GLY A 354 -12.38 -20.72 17.33
C GLY A 354 -12.55 -20.65 15.81
N GLN A 355 -13.65 -21.20 15.30
CA GLN A 355 -13.95 -21.24 13.86
C GLN A 355 -14.12 -19.84 13.25
N ILE A 356 -14.56 -18.84 14.01
CA ILE A 356 -14.68 -17.46 13.52
C ILE A 356 -13.29 -16.89 13.25
N ALA A 357 -12.32 -17.11 14.13
CA ALA A 357 -10.93 -16.72 13.87
C ALA A 357 -10.37 -17.42 12.62
N ALA A 358 -10.57 -18.73 12.48
CA ALA A 358 -10.09 -19.48 11.32
C ALA A 358 -10.66 -18.98 9.97
N LEU A 359 -11.89 -18.43 9.96
CA LEU A 359 -12.50 -17.81 8.78
C LEU A 359 -12.04 -16.37 8.52
N LEU A 360 -11.69 -15.62 9.57
CA LEU A 360 -11.30 -14.20 9.45
C LEU A 360 -9.80 -14.02 9.22
N ARG A 361 -8.97 -14.94 9.71
CA ARG A 361 -7.50 -14.87 9.63
C ARG A 361 -6.81 -16.13 9.08
N PRO A 362 -7.18 -16.64 7.89
CA PRO A 362 -6.53 -17.82 7.31
C PRO A 362 -5.02 -17.65 7.07
N GLU A 363 -4.56 -16.47 6.65
CA GLU A 363 -3.15 -16.18 6.34
C GLU A 363 -2.30 -16.20 7.60
N SER A 364 -2.73 -15.47 8.64
CA SER A 364 -2.00 -15.44 9.92
C SER A 364 -2.28 -16.65 10.83
N SER A 365 -3.21 -17.54 10.47
CA SER A 365 -3.43 -18.82 11.18
C SER A 365 -2.43 -19.91 10.79
N VAL A 366 -1.77 -19.77 9.63
CA VAL A 366 -0.69 -20.66 9.22
C VAL A 366 0.59 -20.20 9.90
N VAL A 367 1.07 -20.97 10.88
CA VAL A 367 2.38 -20.75 11.51
C VAL A 367 3.46 -20.92 10.43
N ASN A 368 3.92 -19.79 9.91
CA ASN A 368 4.79 -19.75 8.74
C ASN A 368 6.24 -19.93 9.20
N THR A 369 6.67 -21.19 9.38
CA THR A 369 8.04 -21.55 9.78
C THR A 369 9.12 -21.12 8.77
N ASN A 370 8.72 -20.60 7.60
CA ASN A 370 9.60 -20.19 6.51
C ASN A 370 9.49 -18.71 6.12
N THR A 371 8.71 -17.88 6.82
CA THR A 371 8.92 -16.42 6.73
C THR A 371 10.12 -16.07 7.60
N GLY A 372 11.31 -16.15 6.98
CA GLY A 372 12.50 -15.50 7.53
C GLY A 372 12.15 -14.05 7.85
N ALA A 373 12.56 -13.58 9.03
CA ALA A 373 12.27 -12.22 9.47
C ALA A 373 12.69 -11.23 8.38
N ALA A 374 11.84 -10.23 8.11
CA ALA A 374 12.11 -9.21 7.11
C ALA A 374 13.53 -8.63 7.29
N PRO A 375 14.27 -8.29 6.22
CA PRO A 375 15.61 -7.70 6.31
C PRO A 375 15.72 -6.36 7.07
N GLY A 376 14.62 -5.83 7.63
CA GLY A 376 14.62 -4.74 8.62
C GLY A 376 14.44 -5.16 10.10
N ALA A 377 14.23 -6.45 10.42
CA ALA A 377 13.99 -6.90 11.80
C ALA A 377 15.19 -6.66 12.74
N PHE A 378 16.39 -6.52 12.19
CA PHE A 378 17.63 -6.22 12.90
C PHE A 378 17.65 -4.79 13.50
N TRP A 379 16.78 -3.89 13.02
CA TRP A 379 16.68 -2.49 13.46
C TRP A 379 15.49 -2.20 14.40
N ARG A 380 14.84 -3.24 14.96
CA ARG A 380 13.69 -3.07 15.86
C ARG A 380 14.07 -2.43 17.20
N GLY A 381 14.04 -1.10 17.25
CA GLY A 381 13.96 -0.35 18.49
C GLY A 381 12.62 -0.57 19.18
N ASN A 382 12.66 -1.08 20.42
CA ASN A 382 11.57 -1.16 21.41
C ASN A 382 10.18 -1.60 20.91
N GLU A 383 9.86 -2.90 21.00
CA GLU A 383 8.55 -3.35 21.50
C GLU A 383 8.63 -4.83 21.96
N HIS A 384 7.95 -5.17 23.06
CA HIS A 384 8.17 -6.42 23.79
C HIS A 384 7.69 -7.68 23.03
N TYR A 385 8.62 -8.61 22.78
CA TYR A 385 8.29 -9.98 22.38
C TYR A 385 7.75 -10.76 23.58
N HIS A 386 6.44 -10.70 23.79
CA HIS A 386 5.74 -11.62 24.70
C HIS A 386 5.48 -12.95 24.00
N GLY A 387 6.44 -13.87 24.09
CA GLY A 387 6.23 -15.25 23.68
C GLY A 387 5.15 -15.94 24.53
N ASP A 388 4.30 -16.73 23.88
CA ASP A 388 3.17 -17.41 24.53
C ASP A 388 3.65 -18.37 25.63
N ALA A 389 2.90 -18.42 26.75
CA ALA A 389 3.27 -19.20 27.93
C ALA A 389 3.38 -20.73 27.70
N GLU A 390 2.90 -21.24 26.56
CA GLU A 390 3.07 -22.65 26.16
C GLU A 390 4.41 -22.94 25.48
N ALA A 391 5.05 -21.97 24.84
CA ALA A 391 6.38 -22.14 24.22
C ALA A 391 7.48 -22.42 25.27
N ASN A 392 7.27 -21.98 26.52
CA ASN A 392 8.20 -22.15 27.65
C ASN A 392 8.35 -23.61 28.15
N ARG A 393 7.73 -24.61 27.52
CA ARG A 393 7.82 -26.03 27.92
C ARG A 393 8.69 -26.91 27.01
N ALA A 394 9.25 -26.38 25.93
CA ALA A 394 10.15 -27.15 25.07
C ALA A 394 11.56 -27.27 25.67
N PRO A 395 12.25 -28.43 25.56
CA PRO A 395 13.67 -28.53 25.87
C PRO A 395 14.45 -27.58 24.96
N GLY A 396 15.09 -26.55 25.54
CA GLY A 396 15.75 -25.47 24.82
C GLY A 396 15.07 -24.09 24.92
N ALA A 397 13.81 -24.01 25.39
CA ALA A 397 13.11 -22.73 25.54
C ALA A 397 13.84 -21.75 26.49
N GLY A 398 14.45 -22.25 27.56
CA GLY A 398 15.25 -21.44 28.48
C GLY A 398 16.54 -20.87 27.85
N ALA A 399 17.18 -21.62 26.95
CA ALA A 399 18.36 -21.15 26.23
C ALA A 399 18.00 -20.07 25.20
N ALA A 400 16.93 -20.28 24.44
CA ALA A 400 16.41 -19.27 23.51
C ALA A 400 15.99 -17.98 24.25
N ALA A 401 15.34 -18.10 25.41
CA ALA A 401 14.98 -16.95 26.24
C ALA A 401 16.22 -16.21 26.79
N ALA A 402 17.28 -16.93 27.17
CA ALA A 402 18.55 -16.32 27.61
C ALA A 402 19.25 -15.57 26.47
N MET A 403 19.29 -16.15 25.25
CA MET A 403 19.83 -15.47 24.06
C MET A 403 19.03 -14.20 23.71
N MET A 404 17.70 -14.24 23.78
CA MET A 404 16.86 -13.04 23.61
C MET A 404 17.14 -11.97 24.67
N ALA A 405 17.36 -12.37 25.94
CA ALA A 405 17.72 -11.43 27.00
C ALA A 405 19.10 -10.78 26.77
N GLN A 406 20.07 -11.54 26.26
CA GLN A 406 21.40 -11.03 25.88
C GLN A 406 21.31 -10.03 24.72
N MET A 407 20.52 -10.31 23.67
CA MET A 407 20.25 -9.34 22.60
C MET A 407 19.56 -8.07 23.13
N HIS A 408 18.60 -8.20 24.05
CA HIS A 408 17.94 -7.03 24.64
C HIS A 408 18.90 -6.17 25.47
N ALA A 409 19.78 -6.79 26.26
CA ALA A 409 20.81 -6.09 27.01
C ALA A 409 21.82 -5.36 26.10
N MET A 410 22.19 -5.98 24.96
CA MET A 410 23.01 -5.36 23.93
C MET A 410 22.33 -4.14 23.31
N HIS A 411 21.05 -4.26 22.96
CA HIS A 411 20.26 -3.15 22.42
C HIS A 411 20.13 -1.99 23.41
N GLU A 412 19.88 -2.26 24.69
CA GLU A 412 19.93 -1.23 25.74
C GLU A 412 21.32 -0.59 25.88
N ALA A 413 22.40 -1.35 25.76
CA ALA A 413 23.75 -0.80 25.81
C ALA A 413 24.03 0.14 24.62
N ALA A 414 23.66 -0.26 23.40
CA ALA A 414 23.81 0.58 22.21
C ALA A 414 22.97 1.87 22.28
N ASN A 415 21.72 1.79 22.76
CA ASN A 415 20.86 2.96 22.93
C ASN A 415 21.37 3.95 24.01
N ARG A 416 22.29 3.52 24.89
CA ARG A 416 22.97 4.38 25.87
C ARG A 416 24.28 4.99 25.34
N VAL A 417 24.74 4.61 24.14
CA VAL A 417 25.91 5.22 23.49
C VAL A 417 25.53 6.63 23.02
N ASN A 418 26.10 7.64 23.69
CA ASN A 418 25.95 9.02 23.25
C ASN A 418 26.88 9.29 22.06
N VAL A 419 26.29 9.43 20.86
CA VAL A 419 27.01 9.71 19.60
C VAL A 419 27.88 10.96 19.77
N THR A 420 29.19 10.81 19.60
CA THR A 420 30.17 11.87 19.84
C THR A 420 30.55 12.63 18.58
N GLY A 421 30.29 12.06 17.40
CA GLY A 421 30.70 12.60 16.11
C GLY A 421 32.14 12.21 15.71
N ASP A 422 32.89 11.57 16.60
CA ASP A 422 34.10 10.83 16.24
C ASP A 422 33.71 9.41 15.86
N VAL A 423 33.69 9.15 14.55
CA VAL A 423 33.31 7.86 13.96
C VAL A 423 34.13 6.69 14.54
N ASN A 424 35.40 6.90 14.91
CA ASN A 424 36.23 5.82 15.46
C ASN A 424 35.78 5.45 16.88
N ARG A 425 35.48 6.47 17.70
CA ARG A 425 34.98 6.30 19.06
C ARG A 425 33.58 5.71 19.07
N ASP A 426 32.70 6.22 18.21
CA ASP A 426 31.32 5.77 18.11
C ASP A 426 31.24 4.33 17.55
N PHE A 427 32.12 3.96 16.61
CA PHE A 427 32.27 2.57 16.13
C PHE A 427 32.65 1.61 17.26
N VAL A 428 33.70 1.90 18.04
CA VAL A 428 34.12 1.05 19.16
C VAL A 428 33.02 0.95 20.22
N ALA A 429 32.37 2.07 20.56
CA ALA A 429 31.32 2.12 21.58
C ALA A 429 30.10 1.26 21.23
N LEU A 430 29.80 1.08 19.93
CA LEU A 430 28.75 0.20 19.44
C LEU A 430 29.20 -1.25 19.25
N MET A 431 30.44 -1.49 18.81
CA MET A 431 30.93 -2.84 18.49
C MET A 431 31.35 -3.66 19.71
N VAL A 432 31.90 -3.04 20.77
CA VAL A 432 32.22 -3.77 22.02
C VAL A 432 31.00 -4.49 22.63
N PRO A 433 29.83 -3.85 22.87
CA PRO A 433 28.66 -4.55 23.39
C PRO A 433 28.05 -5.54 22.38
N HIS A 434 28.19 -5.31 21.07
CA HIS A 434 27.75 -6.25 20.03
C HIS A 434 28.54 -7.57 20.08
N HIS A 435 29.88 -7.50 20.08
CA HIS A 435 30.75 -8.69 20.15
C HIS A 435 30.55 -9.45 21.48
N GLN A 436 30.38 -8.72 22.59
CA GLN A 436 30.11 -9.35 23.89
C GLN A 436 28.82 -10.18 23.88
N ALA A 437 27.74 -9.66 23.29
CA ALA A 437 26.47 -10.39 23.18
C ALA A 437 26.57 -11.62 22.26
N ALA A 438 27.35 -11.53 21.16
CA ALA A 438 27.61 -12.68 20.30
C ALA A 438 28.35 -13.80 21.04
N ILE A 439 29.35 -13.46 21.87
CA ILE A 439 30.08 -14.40 22.73
C ILE A 439 29.13 -15.07 23.75
N ASP A 440 28.28 -14.28 24.41
CA ASP A 440 27.39 -14.80 25.46
C ASP A 440 26.30 -15.72 24.88
N MET A 441 25.74 -15.37 23.72
CA MET A 441 24.81 -16.25 22.99
C MET A 441 25.48 -17.55 22.55
N ALA A 442 26.70 -17.48 22.01
CA ALA A 442 27.46 -18.67 21.59
C ALA A 442 27.80 -19.58 22.78
N ARG A 443 28.11 -19.02 23.96
CA ARG A 443 28.28 -19.79 25.21
C ARG A 443 26.98 -20.46 25.65
N THR A 444 25.85 -19.73 25.65
CA THR A 444 24.52 -20.30 25.96
C THR A 444 24.14 -21.42 24.99
N TYR A 445 24.58 -21.34 23.71
CA TYR A 445 24.45 -22.44 22.77
C TYR A 445 25.34 -23.63 23.14
N LEU A 446 26.60 -23.42 23.52
CA LEU A 446 27.50 -24.51 23.92
C LEU A 446 27.08 -25.24 25.22
N GLU A 447 26.30 -24.59 26.08
CA GLU A 447 25.72 -25.19 27.30
C GLU A 447 24.49 -26.06 27.04
N SER A 448 23.78 -25.87 25.93
CA SER A 448 22.42 -26.43 25.72
C SER A 448 22.17 -27.07 24.35
N GLY A 449 22.98 -26.72 23.34
CA GLY A 449 22.91 -27.18 21.97
C GLY A 449 23.72 -28.44 21.72
N ASN A 450 23.13 -29.36 20.95
CA ASN A 450 23.64 -30.72 20.73
C ASN A 450 24.02 -31.01 19.26
N ASP A 451 23.90 -30.03 18.37
CA ASP A 451 24.28 -30.18 16.96
C ASP A 451 25.80 -29.97 16.77
N PRO A 452 26.55 -30.94 16.21
CA PRO A 452 28.01 -30.82 16.11
C PRO A 452 28.50 -29.66 15.25
N GLU A 453 27.82 -29.32 14.16
CA GLU A 453 28.24 -28.25 13.24
C GLU A 453 28.01 -26.88 13.88
N LEU A 454 26.84 -26.69 14.53
CA LEU A 454 26.52 -25.47 15.25
C LEU A 454 27.37 -25.29 16.52
N ARG A 455 27.80 -26.38 17.18
CA ARG A 455 28.76 -26.31 18.30
C ARG A 455 30.13 -25.86 17.82
N GLN A 456 30.63 -26.41 16.71
CA GLN A 456 31.87 -25.96 16.10
C GLN A 456 31.82 -24.48 15.68
N LEU A 457 30.68 -24.03 15.12
CA LEU A 457 30.44 -22.62 14.81
C LEU A 457 30.41 -21.75 16.08
N ALA A 458 29.76 -22.18 17.16
CA ALA A 458 29.72 -21.43 18.40
C ALA A 458 31.10 -21.33 19.08
N GLU A 459 31.91 -22.38 19.06
CA GLU A 459 33.32 -22.35 19.50
C GLU A 459 34.14 -21.35 18.67
N HIS A 460 33.92 -21.32 17.35
CA HIS A 460 34.57 -20.35 16.44
C HIS A 460 34.17 -18.91 16.77
N ILE A 461 32.88 -18.63 16.93
CA ILE A 461 32.34 -17.31 17.30
C ILE A 461 32.93 -16.84 18.63
N VAL A 462 32.99 -17.69 19.66
CA VAL A 462 33.61 -17.33 20.94
C VAL A 462 35.09 -16.99 20.77
N SER A 463 35.83 -17.73 19.94
CA SER A 463 37.26 -17.48 19.72
C SER A 463 37.52 -16.18 18.96
N GLU A 464 36.88 -15.97 17.81
CA GLU A 464 37.11 -14.80 16.94
C GLU A 464 36.62 -13.51 17.62
N GLN A 465 35.37 -13.49 18.08
CA GLN A 465 34.78 -12.28 18.66
C GLN A 465 35.50 -11.84 19.95
N GLN A 466 36.06 -12.77 20.72
CA GLN A 466 36.85 -12.46 21.92
C GLN A 466 38.22 -11.84 21.56
N ALA A 467 38.84 -12.28 20.46
CA ALA A 467 40.07 -11.68 19.95
C ALA A 467 39.81 -10.26 19.42
N GLU A 468 38.74 -10.08 18.64
CA GLU A 468 38.31 -8.79 18.12
C GLU A 468 37.93 -7.80 19.23
N LEU A 469 37.21 -8.25 20.26
CA LEU A 469 36.89 -7.43 21.45
C LEU A 469 38.16 -6.96 22.15
N THR A 470 39.14 -7.86 22.36
CA THR A 470 40.44 -7.54 22.96
C THR A 470 41.21 -6.51 22.11
N GLN A 471 41.16 -6.65 20.78
CA GLN A 471 41.77 -5.71 19.84
C GLN A 471 41.09 -4.34 19.88
N MET A 472 39.75 -4.28 19.84
CA MET A 472 38.99 -3.03 19.91
C MET A 472 39.26 -2.26 21.21
N GLU A 473 39.28 -2.94 22.36
CA GLU A 473 39.62 -2.30 23.63
C GLU A 473 41.06 -1.75 23.64
N ALA A 474 42.03 -2.49 23.08
CA ALA A 474 43.42 -2.04 22.99
C ALA A 474 43.54 -0.79 22.10
N LEU A 475 42.85 -0.77 20.95
CA LEU A 475 42.78 0.38 20.05
C LEU A 475 42.09 1.58 20.72
N ALA A 476 41.03 1.37 21.50
CA ALA A 476 40.31 2.40 22.25
C ALA A 476 41.20 3.08 23.30
N ARG A 477 41.95 2.27 24.07
CA ARG A 477 42.93 2.75 25.05
C ARG A 477 44.04 3.56 24.37
N ALA A 478 44.58 3.07 23.26
CA ALA A 478 45.63 3.75 22.51
C ALA A 478 45.19 5.11 21.91
N HIS A 479 43.98 5.18 21.34
CA HIS A 479 43.42 6.44 20.84
C HIS A 479 43.18 7.45 21.97
N SER A 480 42.66 6.99 23.12
CA SER A 480 42.44 7.83 24.29
C SER A 480 43.75 8.44 24.83
N SER A 481 44.85 7.68 24.82
CA SER A 481 46.17 8.21 25.22
C SER A 481 46.77 9.22 24.23
N ASN A 482 46.51 9.08 22.92
CA ASN A 482 47.05 10.00 21.93
C ASN A 482 46.37 11.38 21.98
N VAL A 483 45.04 11.44 22.19
CA VAL A 483 44.30 12.69 22.36
C VAL A 483 44.75 13.44 23.63
N SER A 484 45.16 12.72 24.68
CA SER A 484 45.68 13.31 25.91
C SER A 484 47.09 13.90 25.80
N MET A 485 47.85 13.61 24.74
CA MET A 485 49.20 14.18 24.51
C MET A 485 49.22 15.29 23.45
N SER A 486 48.09 15.59 22.81
CA SER A 486 47.96 16.64 21.79
C SER A 486 47.29 17.93 22.29
N HIS A 487 47.25 18.15 23.62
CA HIS A 487 46.63 19.29 24.29
C HIS A 487 47.59 20.01 25.24
#